data_AF-A0A2W7PGD0-F1
#
_entry.id   AF-A0A2W7PGD0-F1
#
_cell.length_a   1.000
_cell.length_b   1.000
_cell.length_c   1.000
_cell.angle_alpha   90.00
_cell.angle_beta   90.00
_cell.angle_gamma   90.00
#
_symmetry.space_group_name_H-M   'P 1'
#
loop_
_entity.id
_entity.type
_entity.pdbx_description
1 polymer ?
#
loop_
_entity_poly.entity_id
_entity_poly.type
_entity_poly.pdbx_seq_one_letter_code
_entity_poly.pdbx_strand_id
1 'polypeptide(L)'
;MLFEYFIEHATLYKLLLSQRIQVDFCYQMAKSIEQLFLTEYEYVLDSKILDIKWLYIYRSHGLAGMIIRWIEDDFQESSKFMSQQVVELMLISTPLFYVK
;
A
#
# COMPACT_ATOMS: atom_id res chain seq x y z
N MET A 1 -6.44 -12.94 3.96
CA MET A 1 -5.29 -13.82 3.67
C MET A 1 -3.96 -13.11 3.38
N LEU A 2 -3.87 -11.87 2.86
CA LEU A 2 -2.59 -11.14 2.82
C LEU A 2 -2.21 -10.51 4.18
N PHE A 3 -3.11 -9.72 4.76
CA PHE A 3 -2.88 -9.10 6.07
C PHE A 3 -2.76 -10.15 7.20
N GLU A 4 -3.43 -11.29 7.06
CA GLU A 4 -3.25 -12.44 7.96
C GLU A 4 -1.84 -13.02 7.83
N TYR A 5 -1.33 -13.21 6.60
CA TYR A 5 0.03 -13.68 6.35
C TYR A 5 1.08 -12.76 6.98
N PHE A 6 0.91 -11.44 6.88
CA PHE A 6 1.80 -10.48 7.54
C PHE A 6 1.83 -10.65 9.07
N ILE A 7 0.68 -10.92 9.70
CA ILE A 7 0.60 -11.16 11.15
C ILE A 7 1.23 -12.52 11.51
N GLU A 8 0.90 -13.57 10.77
CA GLU A 8 1.45 -14.92 10.98
C GLU A 8 2.99 -14.94 10.90
N HIS A 9 3.55 -14.04 10.09
CA HIS A 9 4.99 -13.88 9.90
C HIS A 9 5.54 -12.56 10.49
N ALA A 10 4.88 -11.99 11.49
CA ALA A 10 5.20 -10.69 12.08
C ALA A 10 6.69 -10.52 12.44
N THR A 11 7.29 -11.53 13.08
CA THR A 11 8.71 -11.51 13.48
C THR A 11 9.64 -11.33 12.28
N LEU A 12 9.35 -12.02 11.17
CA LEU A 12 10.15 -11.92 9.94
C LEU A 12 10.05 -10.51 9.36
N TYR A 13 8.84 -9.98 9.20
CA TYR A 13 8.64 -8.67 8.59
C TYR A 13 9.23 -7.53 9.43
N LYS A 14 9.12 -7.60 10.76
CA LYS A 14 9.79 -6.64 11.66
C LYS A 14 11.32 -6.71 11.54
N LEU A 15 11.89 -7.91 11.40
CA LEU A 15 13.33 -8.08 11.20
C LEU A 15 13.79 -7.46 9.86
N LEU A 16 13.05 -7.74 8.77
CA LEU A 16 13.35 -7.23 7.43
C LEU A 16 13.22 -5.71 7.33
N LEU A 17 12.32 -5.11 8.10
CA LEU A 17 12.14 -3.66 8.20
C LEU A 17 13.08 -2.98 9.22
N SER A 18 13.90 -3.74 9.95
CA SER A 18 14.86 -3.16 10.89
C SER A 18 15.97 -2.38 10.16
N GLN A 19 16.53 -1.37 10.83
CA GLN A 19 17.45 -0.36 10.28
C GLN A 19 18.67 -0.89 9.48
N ARG A 20 19.01 -2.18 9.57
CA ARG A 20 20.13 -2.78 8.83
C ARG A 20 19.75 -3.36 7.46
N ILE A 21 18.47 -3.65 7.21
CA ILE A 21 17.97 -4.37 6.02
C ILE A 21 16.89 -3.54 5.26
N GLN A 22 16.45 -2.43 5.87
CA GLN A 22 15.24 -1.68 5.53
C GLN A 22 15.17 -1.14 4.09
N VAL A 23 16.26 -0.57 3.54
CA VAL A 23 16.20 0.16 2.26
C VAL A 23 15.86 -0.78 1.09
N ASP A 24 16.57 -1.89 0.98
CA ASP A 24 16.36 -2.85 -0.11
C ASP A 24 15.00 -3.54 0.02
N PHE A 25 14.60 -3.91 1.25
CA PHE A 25 13.34 -4.60 1.46
C PHE A 25 12.12 -3.71 1.18
N CYS A 26 12.11 -2.46 1.67
CA CYS A 26 11.02 -1.52 1.40
C CYS A 26 10.87 -1.26 -0.11
N TYR A 27 11.99 -1.12 -0.83
CA TYR A 27 11.98 -0.95 -2.28
C TYR A 27 11.38 -2.18 -2.99
N GLN A 28 11.82 -3.38 -2.64
CA GLN A 28 11.31 -4.62 -3.26
C GLN A 28 9.82 -4.85 -2.97
N MET A 29 9.36 -4.52 -1.76
CA MET A 29 7.95 -4.59 -1.41
C MET A 29 7.11 -3.59 -2.21
N ALA A 30 7.56 -2.33 -2.32
CA ALA A 30 6.90 -1.33 -3.16
C ALA A 30 6.81 -1.79 -4.62
N LYS A 31 7.90 -2.35 -5.17
CA LYS A 31 7.92 -2.88 -6.55
C LYS A 31 6.99 -4.07 -6.74
N SER A 32 6.93 -4.98 -5.78
CA SER A 32 6.02 -6.13 -5.84
C SER A 32 4.55 -5.69 -5.83
N ILE A 33 4.22 -4.69 -5.00
CA ILE A 33 2.88 -4.10 -4.94
C ILE A 33 2.57 -3.33 -6.23
N GLU A 34 3.51 -2.55 -6.76
CA GLU A 34 3.35 -1.87 -8.06
C GLU A 34 3.06 -2.86 -9.19
N GLN A 35 3.77 -3.99 -9.21
CA GLN A 35 3.56 -5.01 -10.24
C GLN A 35 2.18 -5.67 -10.13
N LEU A 36 1.70 -5.96 -8.92
CA LEU A 36 0.31 -6.41 -8.71
C LEU A 36 -0.69 -5.41 -9.26
N PHE A 37 -0.45 -4.12 -9.02
CA PHE A 37 -1.32 -3.04 -9.50
C PHE A 37 -1.41 -2.98 -11.01
N LEU A 38 -0.27 -3.09 -11.70
CA LEU A 38 -0.21 -3.08 -13.15
C LEU A 38 -0.80 -4.34 -13.79
N THR A 39 -0.83 -5.46 -13.06
CA THR A 39 -1.26 -6.77 -13.62
C THR A 39 -2.72 -7.07 -13.34
N GLU A 40 -3.24 -6.66 -12.19
CA GLU A 40 -4.56 -7.10 -11.69
C GLU A 40 -5.62 -6.00 -11.68
N TYR A 41 -5.23 -4.73 -11.81
CA TYR A 41 -6.15 -3.61 -11.66
C TYR A 41 -6.21 -2.77 -12.91
N GLU A 42 -7.44 -2.39 -13.28
CA GLU A 42 -7.70 -1.41 -14.32
C GLU A 42 -8.44 -0.22 -13.72
N TYR A 43 -7.83 0.95 -13.76
CA TYR A 43 -8.49 2.19 -13.37
C TYR A 43 -9.14 2.87 -14.57
N VAL A 44 -10.36 3.37 -14.38
CA VAL A 44 -11.00 4.27 -15.32
C VAL A 44 -10.94 5.68 -14.73
N LEU A 45 -10.40 6.62 -15.50
CA LEU A 45 -10.22 8.01 -15.09
C LEU A 45 -11.18 8.93 -15.83
N ASP A 46 -11.92 9.74 -15.08
CA ASP A 46 -12.69 10.87 -15.63
C ASP A 46 -11.84 12.15 -15.79
N SER A 47 -10.55 12.11 -15.41
CA SER A 47 -9.63 13.23 -15.55
C SER A 47 -9.07 13.34 -16.96
N LYS A 48 -9.12 14.54 -17.55
CA LYS A 48 -8.51 14.84 -18.85
C LYS A 48 -7.02 15.20 -18.77
N ILE A 49 -6.48 15.38 -17.56
CA ILE A 49 -5.13 15.90 -17.32
C ILE A 49 -4.22 14.84 -16.69
N LEU A 50 -4.76 14.02 -15.77
CA LEU A 50 -3.96 13.04 -15.04
C LEU A 50 -3.64 11.85 -15.95
N ASP A 51 -2.36 11.62 -16.21
CA ASP A 51 -1.90 10.38 -16.82
C ASP A 51 -2.09 9.22 -15.84
N ILE A 52 -2.75 8.16 -16.31
CA ILE A 52 -3.09 7.00 -15.52
C ILE A 52 -1.88 6.29 -14.91
N LYS A 53 -0.72 6.37 -15.56
CA LYS A 53 0.55 5.86 -15.02
C LYS A 53 0.84 6.43 -13.65
N TRP A 54 0.63 7.73 -13.45
CA TRP A 54 0.90 8.38 -12.17
C TRP A 54 -0.10 7.97 -11.10
N LEU A 55 -1.35 7.66 -11.46
CA LEU A 55 -2.31 7.10 -10.52
C LEU A 55 -1.88 5.72 -10.00
N TYR A 56 -1.43 4.83 -10.90
CA TYR A 56 -0.92 3.50 -10.51
C TYR A 56 0.28 3.60 -9.57
N ILE A 57 1.25 4.46 -9.91
CA ILE A 57 2.45 4.67 -9.08
C ILE A 57 2.03 5.24 -7.71
N TYR A 58 1.17 6.26 -7.68
CA TYR A 58 0.73 6.88 -6.44
C TYR A 58 0.02 5.88 -5.51
N ARG A 59 -0.96 5.11 -6.03
CA ARG A 59 -1.73 4.18 -5.20
C ARG A 59 -0.91 2.97 -4.74
N SER A 60 -0.06 2.41 -5.60
CA SER A 60 0.78 1.26 -5.23
C SER A 60 1.83 1.62 -4.17
N HIS A 61 2.52 2.76 -4.34
CA HIS A 61 3.46 3.26 -3.33
C HIS A 61 2.76 3.68 -2.03
N GLY A 62 1.55 4.27 -2.12
CA GLY A 62 0.73 4.59 -0.95
C GLY A 62 0.36 3.34 -0.15
N LEU A 63 -0.05 2.26 -0.83
CA LEU A 63 -0.34 0.97 -0.20
C LEU A 63 0.92 0.36 0.45
N ALA A 64 2.05 0.39 -0.24
CA ALA A 64 3.32 -0.09 0.31
C ALA A 64 3.67 0.66 1.60
N GLY A 65 3.57 2.00 1.58
CA GLY A 65 3.79 2.84 2.76
C GLY A 65 2.81 2.52 3.90
N MET A 66 1.54 2.28 3.58
CA MET A 66 0.53 1.90 4.58
C MET A 66 0.87 0.56 5.26
N ILE A 67 1.27 -0.45 4.49
CA ILE A 67 1.66 -1.77 5.02
C ILE A 67 2.91 -1.64 5.88
N ILE A 68 3.94 -0.91 5.42
CA ILE A 68 5.16 -0.66 6.18
C ILE A 68 4.82 -0.01 7.53
N ARG A 69 4.04 1.09 7.51
CA ARG A 69 3.62 1.80 8.72
C ARG A 69 2.85 0.87 9.66
N TRP A 70 1.92 0.07 9.13
CA TRP A 70 1.16 -0.88 9.94
C TRP A 70 2.04 -1.94 10.62
N ILE A 71 3.10 -2.41 9.96
CA ILE A 71 4.08 -3.33 10.56
C ILE A 71 4.93 -2.61 11.62
N GLU A 72 5.40 -1.38 11.32
CA GLU A 72 6.16 -0.53 12.25
C GLU A 72 5.34 -0.18 13.51
N ASP A 73 4.03 0.00 13.36
CA ASP A 73 3.08 0.26 14.44
C ASP A 73 2.63 -1.04 15.14
N ASP A 74 3.44 -2.10 15.05
CA ASP A 74 3.23 -3.40 15.71
C ASP A 74 1.89 -4.10 15.38
N PHE A 75 1.37 -3.92 14.17
CA PHE A 75 0.10 -4.51 13.73
C PHE A 75 -1.11 -4.11 14.60
N GLN A 76 -1.13 -2.86 15.10
CA GLN A 76 -2.19 -2.35 15.99
C GLN A 76 -3.62 -2.62 15.48
N GLU A 77 -3.86 -2.41 14.20
CA GLU A 77 -5.16 -2.64 13.58
C GLU A 77 -5.34 -4.09 13.11
N SER A 78 -6.57 -4.61 13.18
CA SER A 78 -6.88 -5.97 12.73
C SER A 78 -6.63 -6.19 11.24
N SER A 79 -6.27 -7.41 10.85
CA SER A 79 -6.09 -7.79 9.43
C SER A 79 -7.33 -7.52 8.59
N LYS A 80 -8.53 -7.73 9.17
CA LYS A 80 -9.82 -7.46 8.53
C LYS A 80 -10.00 -5.97 8.26
N PHE A 81 -9.73 -5.13 9.27
CA PHE A 81 -9.82 -3.67 9.13
C PHE A 81 -8.86 -3.18 8.04
N MET A 82 -7.58 -3.58 8.10
CA MET A 82 -6.59 -3.14 7.11
C MET A 82 -6.93 -3.58 5.70
N SER A 83 -7.45 -4.79 5.53
CA SER A 83 -7.93 -5.28 4.23
C SER A 83 -9.06 -4.39 3.67
N GLN A 84 -9.99 -3.95 4.52
CA GLN A 84 -11.05 -3.02 4.13
C GLN A 84 -10.47 -1.65 3.75
N GLN A 85 -9.53 -1.12 4.54
CA GLN A 85 -8.87 0.16 4.24
C GLN A 85 -8.18 0.16 2.87
N VAL A 86 -7.55 -0.94 2.45
CA VAL A 86 -6.98 -1.05 1.10
C VAL A 86 -8.04 -0.85 0.05
N VAL A 87 -9.16 -1.58 0.13
CA VAL A 87 -10.25 -1.49 -0.86
C VAL A 87 -10.80 -0.07 -0.91
N GLU A 88 -11.06 0.55 0.23
CA GLU A 88 -11.54 1.93 0.30
C GLU A 88 -10.54 2.91 -0.35
N LEU A 89 -9.24 2.78 -0.08
CA LEU A 89 -8.20 3.62 -0.69
C LEU A 89 -8.07 3.42 -2.21
N MET A 90 -8.43 2.24 -2.73
CA MET A 90 -8.46 1.99 -4.17
C MET A 90 -9.68 2.61 -4.86
N LEU A 91 -10.77 2.82 -4.14
CA LEU A 91 -12.04 3.29 -4.70
C LEU A 91 -12.29 4.78 -4.43
N ILE A 92 -11.73 5.33 -3.35
CA ILE A 92 -12.02 6.69 -2.93
C ILE A 92 -11.60 7.69 -4.00
N SER A 93 -12.53 8.60 -4.31
CA SER A 93 -12.29 9.84 -5.03
C SER A 93 -12.50 11.01 -4.07
N THR A 94 -11.72 12.06 -4.22
CA THR A 94 -11.78 13.26 -3.38
C THR A 94 -12.39 14.42 -4.16
N PRO A 95 -13.73 14.54 -4.20
CA PRO A 95 -14.40 15.54 -5.05
C PRO A 95 -14.13 16.98 -4.61
N LEU A 96 -13.80 17.18 -3.33
CA LEU A 96 -13.46 18.49 -2.76
C LEU A 96 -12.16 18.34 -1.95
N PHE A 97 -11.20 19.21 -2.22
CA PHE A 97 -9.95 19.32 -1.48
C PHE A 97 -9.64 20.80 -1.22
N TYR A 98 -9.26 21.13 0.00
CA TYR A 98 -8.91 22.48 0.41
C TYR A 98 -7.46 22.50 0.89
N VAL A 99 -6.70 23.51 0.47
CA VAL A 99 -5.39 23.82 1.06
C VAL A 99 -5.67 24.50 2.41
N LYS A 100 -5.14 23.92 3.49
CA LYS A 100 -5.21 24.52 4.82
C LYS A 100 -4.20 25.65 4.97
#